data_AF-A0AAP8PWJ9-F1
#
_entry.id   AF-A0AAP8PWJ9-F1
#
_cell.length_a   1.000
_cell.length_b   1.000
_cell.length_c   1.000
_cell.angle_alpha   90.00
_cell.angle_beta   90.00
_cell.angle_gamma   90.00
#
_symmetry.space_group_name_H-M   'P 1'
#
loop_
_entity.id
_entity.type
_entity.pdbx_description
1 polymer ?
#
loop_
_entity_poly.entity_id
_entity_poly.type
_entity_poly.pdbx_seq_one_letter_code
_entity_poly.pdbx_strand_id
1 'polypeptide(L)'
;MKRQINKFIMNQLAVLAPEFKARLIYKRAFGKPLNLQAPSTWNEKINHLKLNDYSKNALVTQCADKYAVREYIKAKGCEEILNELYFACDSVQEIPWETLPEKFVIKGNHGSGYNLICQNKQSLNIKSASQLIDGWMKDDYWKTYVELNYKGIQKKIIGEKYIESANGHGPEDYKIYCFRGVPYCTLLCVGRDTGTPKYYFFDKDFKFLCYSEDCLALSQEEINAFVKPEGYDELFEYAARLSAPFEFVRVDFYISQGQIIFGELTFTPSAGLDTDILPPTDVLLGKMLTLQQH
;
A
#
# COMPACT_ATOMS: atom_id res chain seq x y z
N MET A 1 -1.05 -26.52 16.27
CA MET A 1 -0.44 -26.19 17.57
C MET A 1 0.84 -25.35 17.46
N LYS A 2 2.00 -25.86 16.98
CA LYS A 2 3.26 -25.08 16.89
C LYS A 2 3.14 -23.74 16.13
N ARG A 3 2.45 -23.72 14.98
CA ARG A 3 2.23 -22.50 14.18
C ARG A 3 1.41 -21.44 14.92
N GLN A 4 0.40 -21.85 15.70
CA GLN A 4 -0.43 -20.93 16.49
C GLN A 4 0.35 -20.34 17.67
N ILE A 5 1.17 -21.16 18.35
CA ILE A 5 2.07 -20.69 19.42
C ILE A 5 3.08 -19.69 18.86
N ASN A 6 3.70 -20.00 17.71
CA ASN A 6 4.63 -19.07 17.06
C ASN A 6 3.95 -17.75 16.66
N LYS A 7 2.73 -17.81 16.08
CA LYS A 7 1.95 -16.61 15.76
C LYS A 7 1.66 -15.78 17.02
N PHE A 8 1.25 -16.43 18.10
CA PHE A 8 0.99 -15.77 19.38
C PHE A 8 2.25 -15.09 19.92
N ILE A 9 3.38 -15.79 20.01
CA ILE A 9 4.67 -15.23 20.47
C ILE A 9 5.07 -14.04 19.60
N MET A 10 5.04 -14.20 18.27
CA MET A 10 5.38 -13.11 17.36
C MET A 10 4.44 -11.91 17.54
N ASN A 11 3.15 -12.12 17.79
CA ASN A 11 2.22 -11.02 18.05
C ASN A 11 2.51 -10.32 19.38
N GLN A 12 2.89 -11.06 20.43
CA GLN A 12 3.30 -10.46 21.70
C GLN A 12 4.60 -9.65 21.57
N LEU A 13 5.57 -10.16 20.80
CA LEU A 13 6.80 -9.40 20.52
C LEU A 13 6.51 -8.08 19.79
N ALA A 14 5.50 -8.01 18.93
CA ALA A 14 5.11 -6.75 18.29
C ALA A 14 4.64 -5.69 19.31
N VAL A 15 4.05 -6.13 20.42
CA VAL A 15 3.55 -5.24 21.49
C VAL A 15 4.65 -4.87 22.47
N LEU A 16 5.41 -5.86 22.94
CA LEU A 16 6.35 -5.71 24.06
C LEU A 16 7.75 -5.29 23.60
N ALA A 17 8.17 -5.70 22.41
CA ALA A 17 9.52 -5.47 21.88
C ALA A 17 9.49 -5.28 20.34
N PRO A 18 8.78 -4.25 19.83
CA PRO A 18 8.56 -4.04 18.39
C PRO A 18 9.88 -3.98 17.60
N GLU A 19 10.89 -3.27 18.13
CA GLU A 19 12.21 -3.18 17.50
C GLU A 19 12.88 -4.56 17.39
N PHE A 20 12.88 -5.35 18.46
CA PHE A 20 13.45 -6.69 18.46
C PHE A 20 12.76 -7.58 17.42
N LYS A 21 11.42 -7.51 17.35
CA LYS A 21 10.66 -8.24 16.33
C LYS A 21 11.04 -7.80 14.91
N ALA A 22 11.13 -6.50 14.66
CA ALA A 22 11.52 -5.98 13.36
C ALA A 22 12.91 -6.48 12.94
N ARG A 23 13.90 -6.43 13.85
CA ARG A 23 15.25 -6.99 13.63
C ARG A 23 15.22 -8.48 13.31
N LEU A 24 14.38 -9.26 14.02
CA LEU A 24 14.23 -10.70 13.78
C LEU A 24 13.64 -11.00 12.40
N ILE A 25 12.57 -10.29 12.01
CA ILE A 25 11.94 -10.48 10.70
C ILE A 25 12.88 -10.05 9.59
N TYR A 26 13.53 -8.89 9.73
CA TYR A 26 14.50 -8.40 8.76
C TYR A 26 15.67 -9.39 8.56
N LYS A 27 16.23 -9.93 9.65
CA LYS A 27 17.29 -10.95 9.55
C LYS A 27 16.83 -12.23 8.85
N ARG A 28 15.56 -12.62 9.00
CA ARG A 28 14.99 -13.76 8.27
C ARG A 28 14.82 -13.48 6.78
N ALA A 29 14.44 -12.26 6.41
CA ALA A 29 14.24 -11.87 5.02
C ALA A 29 15.57 -11.66 4.27
N PHE A 30 16.52 -10.94 4.86
CA PHE A 30 17.75 -10.52 4.18
C PHE A 30 19.01 -11.30 4.58
N GLY A 31 18.93 -12.20 5.57
CA GLY A 31 20.08 -12.94 6.08
C GLY A 31 21.10 -12.11 6.89
N LYS A 32 20.89 -10.79 7.00
CA LYS A 32 21.78 -9.83 7.69
C LYS A 32 21.02 -9.06 8.79
N PRO A 33 21.70 -8.55 9.84
CA PRO A 33 21.03 -7.76 10.88
C PRO A 33 20.53 -6.42 10.32
N LEU A 34 19.38 -5.96 10.80
CA LEU A 34 18.85 -4.62 10.52
C LEU A 34 19.69 -3.56 11.27
N ASN A 35 20.27 -2.58 10.56
CA ASN A 35 20.93 -1.44 11.19
C ASN A 35 19.97 -0.26 11.36
N LEU A 36 19.53 0.02 12.58
CA LEU A 36 18.69 1.18 12.91
C LEU A 36 19.48 2.40 13.40
N GLN A 37 20.74 2.22 13.80
CA GLN A 37 21.59 3.30 14.32
C GLN A 37 22.12 4.18 13.18
N ALA A 38 22.53 3.56 12.09
CA ALA A 38 22.99 4.23 10.88
C ALA A 38 22.41 3.52 9.65
N PRO A 39 21.08 3.59 9.44
CA PRO A 39 20.42 2.91 8.33
C PRO A 39 20.91 3.50 7.00
N SER A 40 21.32 2.62 6.10
CA SER A 40 21.97 3.01 4.85
C SER A 40 21.10 2.71 3.64
N THR A 41 20.38 1.59 3.67
CA THR A 41 19.54 1.16 2.55
C THR A 41 18.08 1.54 2.76
N TRP A 42 17.33 1.53 1.67
CA TRP A 42 15.91 1.85 1.63
C TRP A 42 15.10 1.04 2.64
N ASN A 43 15.24 -0.29 2.61
CA ASN A 43 14.55 -1.17 3.56
C ASN A 43 14.92 -0.88 5.03
N GLU A 44 16.19 -0.58 5.33
CA GLU A 44 16.61 -0.19 6.68
C GLU A 44 15.94 1.12 7.13
N LYS A 45 15.91 2.11 6.24
CA LYS A 45 15.31 3.43 6.51
C LYS A 45 13.80 3.38 6.63
N ILE A 46 13.09 2.57 5.85
CA ILE A 46 11.66 2.32 6.07
C ILE A 46 11.41 1.68 7.43
N ASN A 47 12.24 0.72 7.86
CA ASN A 47 12.10 0.17 9.22
C ASN A 47 12.38 1.22 10.30
N HIS A 48 13.33 2.14 10.08
CA HIS A 48 13.57 3.26 10.98
C HIS A 48 12.35 4.17 11.09
N LEU A 49 11.80 4.66 9.97
CA LEU A 49 10.59 5.49 9.95
C LEU A 49 9.41 4.77 10.63
N LYS A 50 9.19 3.48 10.30
CA LYS A 50 8.12 2.63 10.85
C LYS A 50 8.14 2.54 12.38
N LEU A 51 9.34 2.42 12.98
CA LEU A 51 9.52 2.21 14.42
C LEU A 51 9.62 3.53 15.21
N ASN A 52 10.09 4.59 14.57
CA ASN A 52 10.35 5.88 15.19
C ASN A 52 9.28 6.89 14.75
N ASP A 53 9.51 7.59 13.65
CA ASP A 53 8.76 8.78 13.25
C ASP A 53 7.28 8.49 12.96
N TYR A 54 6.99 7.46 12.17
CA TYR A 54 5.62 7.13 11.73
C TYR A 54 4.80 6.48 12.83
N SER A 55 5.43 5.88 13.83
CA SER A 55 4.74 5.20 14.94
C SER A 55 3.94 6.13 15.84
N LYS A 56 4.29 7.42 15.87
CA LYS A 56 3.68 8.45 16.75
C LYS A 56 3.02 9.59 15.97
N ASN A 57 3.04 9.53 14.64
CA ASN A 57 2.55 10.61 13.81
C ASN A 57 1.06 10.40 13.48
N ALA A 58 0.21 11.24 14.07
CA ALA A 58 -1.24 11.18 13.88
C ALA A 58 -1.67 11.39 12.43
N LEU A 59 -0.96 12.24 11.67
CA LEU A 59 -1.23 12.45 10.25
C LEU A 59 -0.90 11.18 9.44
N VAL A 60 0.20 10.50 9.76
CA VAL A 60 0.54 9.21 9.13
C VAL A 60 -0.52 8.16 9.42
N THR A 61 -1.01 8.07 10.67
CA THR A 61 -2.11 7.16 11.01
C THR A 61 -3.39 7.51 10.26
N GLN A 62 -3.77 8.80 10.18
CA GLN A 62 -4.93 9.25 9.41
C GLN A 62 -4.80 8.88 7.93
N CYS A 63 -3.63 9.10 7.34
CA CYS A 63 -3.40 8.85 5.93
C CYS A 63 -3.26 7.36 5.57
N ALA A 64 -2.83 6.52 6.52
CA ALA A 64 -2.79 5.06 6.35
C ALA A 64 -4.19 4.41 6.48
N ASP A 65 -5.14 5.10 7.10
CA ASP A 65 -6.54 4.69 7.22
C ASP A 65 -7.29 4.96 5.91
N LYS A 66 -7.73 3.89 5.23
CA LYS A 66 -8.43 3.98 3.93
C LYS A 66 -9.75 4.76 3.98
N TYR A 67 -10.32 4.97 5.17
CA TYR A 67 -11.50 5.81 5.37
C TYR A 67 -11.09 7.25 5.74
N ALA A 68 -10.30 7.42 6.81
CA ALA A 68 -9.96 8.75 7.33
C ALA A 68 -9.04 9.57 6.40
N VAL A 69 -8.29 8.90 5.51
CA VAL A 69 -7.46 9.57 4.49
C VAL A 69 -8.30 10.45 3.56
N ARG A 70 -9.58 10.13 3.34
CA ARG A 70 -10.46 10.89 2.43
C ARG A 70 -10.58 12.35 2.86
N GLU A 71 -10.61 12.64 4.16
CA GLU A 71 -10.63 14.01 4.68
C GLU A 71 -9.30 14.73 4.45
N TYR A 72 -8.17 14.01 4.52
CA TYR A 72 -6.86 14.56 4.14
C TYR A 72 -6.81 14.90 2.65
N ILE A 73 -7.29 14.02 1.77
CA ILE A 73 -7.35 14.24 0.32
C ILE A 73 -8.19 15.48 -0.02
N LYS A 74 -9.37 15.64 0.61
CA LYS A 74 -10.21 16.86 0.47
C LYS A 74 -9.49 18.11 0.96
N ALA A 75 -8.85 18.06 2.12
CA ALA A 75 -8.11 19.19 2.67
C ALA A 75 -6.91 19.61 1.80
N LYS A 76 -6.39 18.69 0.97
CA LYS A 76 -5.38 18.99 -0.05
C LYS A 76 -5.96 19.51 -1.37
N GLY A 77 -7.28 19.62 -1.50
CA GLY A 77 -7.99 20.07 -2.70
C GLY A 77 -7.93 19.06 -3.84
N CYS A 78 -7.91 17.77 -3.52
CA CYS A 78 -7.84 16.67 -4.49
C CYS A 78 -9.07 15.75 -4.37
N GLU A 79 -10.23 16.29 -4.01
CA GLU A 79 -11.41 15.44 -3.75
C GLU A 79 -11.96 14.76 -5.02
N GLU A 80 -11.69 15.35 -6.18
CA GLU A 80 -12.10 14.90 -7.50
C GLU A 80 -11.49 13.54 -7.90
N ILE A 81 -10.35 13.17 -7.30
CA ILE A 81 -9.72 11.86 -7.53
C ILE A 81 -10.20 10.79 -6.53
N LEU A 82 -11.06 11.12 -5.56
CA LEU A 82 -11.57 10.12 -4.62
C LEU A 82 -12.55 9.17 -5.31
N ASN A 83 -12.34 7.87 -5.12
CA ASN A 83 -13.32 6.87 -5.56
C ASN A 83 -14.65 7.05 -4.80
N GLU A 84 -15.76 6.67 -5.43
CA GLU A 84 -17.09 6.75 -4.82
C GLU A 84 -17.21 5.78 -3.64
N LEU A 85 -17.64 6.31 -2.50
CA LEU A 85 -17.84 5.56 -1.26
C LEU A 85 -19.34 5.34 -1.05
N TYR A 86 -19.77 4.09 -1.06
CA TYR A 86 -21.17 3.72 -0.86
C TYR A 86 -21.56 3.69 0.62
N PHE A 87 -20.69 3.17 1.48
CA PHE A 87 -20.93 3.11 2.92
C PHE A 87 -19.63 3.04 3.71
N ALA A 88 -19.72 3.40 4.99
CA ALA A 88 -18.74 3.08 6.02
C ALA A 88 -19.49 2.67 7.29
N CYS A 89 -19.19 1.50 7.85
CA CYS A 89 -19.86 0.98 9.03
C CYS A 89 -18.86 0.32 10.01
N ASP A 90 -19.32 0.08 11.23
CA ASP A 90 -18.47 -0.46 12.30
C ASP A 90 -18.59 -1.98 12.45
N SER A 91 -19.66 -2.58 11.91
CA SER A 91 -19.93 -4.01 11.99
C SER A 91 -20.42 -4.61 10.66
N VAL A 92 -20.23 -5.92 10.52
CA VAL A 92 -20.66 -6.67 9.33
C VAL A 92 -22.18 -6.69 9.17
N GLN A 93 -22.92 -6.58 10.28
CA GLN A 93 -24.38 -6.56 10.32
C GLN A 93 -24.96 -5.26 9.73
N GLU A 94 -24.18 -4.18 9.71
CA GLU A 94 -24.57 -2.89 9.16
C GLU A 94 -24.30 -2.77 7.65
N ILE A 95 -23.64 -3.76 7.03
CA ILE A 95 -23.36 -3.72 5.59
C ILE A 95 -24.68 -3.76 4.82
N PRO A 96 -24.97 -2.75 3.96
CA PRO A 96 -26.23 -2.65 3.25
C PRO A 96 -26.22 -3.52 1.99
N TRP A 97 -26.12 -4.85 2.16
CA TRP A 97 -25.96 -5.81 1.07
C TRP A 97 -27.00 -5.64 -0.04
N GLU A 98 -28.26 -5.37 0.31
CA GLU A 98 -29.36 -5.23 -0.65
C GLU A 98 -29.21 -4.00 -1.55
N THR A 99 -28.66 -2.89 -1.05
CA THR A 99 -28.55 -1.64 -1.82
C THR A 99 -27.26 -1.55 -2.64
N LEU A 100 -26.29 -2.44 -2.42
CA LEU A 100 -25.06 -2.44 -3.18
C LEU A 100 -25.32 -2.76 -4.67
N PRO A 101 -24.59 -2.12 -5.60
CA PRO A 101 -24.72 -2.39 -7.04
C PRO A 101 -24.22 -3.80 -7.41
N GLU A 102 -24.32 -4.16 -8.69
CA GLU A 102 -23.85 -5.47 -9.20
C GLU A 102 -22.34 -5.70 -9.00
N LYS A 103 -21.55 -4.63 -9.00
CA LYS A 103 -20.09 -4.66 -8.78
C LYS A 103 -19.66 -3.68 -7.71
N PHE A 104 -18.87 -4.14 -6.74
CA PHE A 104 -18.36 -3.30 -5.65
C PHE A 104 -17.10 -3.90 -5.03
N VAL A 105 -16.41 -3.11 -4.21
CA VAL A 105 -15.30 -3.57 -3.37
C VAL A 105 -15.59 -3.25 -1.92
N ILE A 106 -15.50 -4.24 -1.03
CA ILE A 106 -15.54 -4.02 0.42
C ILE A 106 -14.13 -4.15 0.97
N LYS A 107 -13.71 -3.20 1.83
CA LYS A 107 -12.38 -3.17 2.41
C LYS A 107 -12.43 -3.00 3.93
N GLY A 108 -11.46 -3.61 4.61
CA GLY A 108 -11.08 -3.20 5.96
C GLY A 108 -10.12 -2.02 5.89
N ASN A 109 -10.39 -0.93 6.61
CA ASN A 109 -9.60 0.30 6.48
C ASN A 109 -8.19 0.27 7.09
N HIS A 110 -7.89 -0.72 7.93
CA HIS A 110 -6.79 -0.71 8.89
C HIS A 110 -5.66 -1.70 8.55
N GLY A 111 -5.46 -1.99 7.27
CA GLY A 111 -4.41 -2.91 6.84
C GLY A 111 -4.31 -3.09 5.33
N SER A 112 -3.61 -4.14 4.92
CA SER A 112 -3.45 -4.57 3.52
C SER A 112 -3.97 -5.99 3.33
N GLY A 113 -4.45 -6.29 2.11
CA GLY A 113 -5.07 -7.57 1.77
C GLY A 113 -6.50 -7.77 2.29
N TYR A 114 -7.05 -6.81 3.05
CA TYR A 114 -8.45 -6.82 3.50
C TYR A 114 -9.38 -6.27 2.43
N ASN A 115 -9.51 -7.00 1.32
CA ASN A 115 -10.36 -6.63 0.19
C ASN A 115 -11.27 -7.80 -0.20
N LEU A 116 -12.55 -7.52 -0.43
CA LEU A 116 -13.52 -8.40 -1.04
C LEU A 116 -13.98 -7.73 -2.33
N ILE A 117 -13.58 -8.29 -3.46
CA ILE A 117 -13.90 -7.78 -4.79
C ILE A 117 -15.12 -8.56 -5.29
N CYS A 118 -16.24 -7.86 -5.49
CA CYS A 118 -17.46 -8.43 -6.07
C CYS A 118 -17.62 -7.91 -7.50
N GLN A 119 -17.47 -8.81 -8.48
CA GLN A 119 -17.72 -8.51 -9.90
C GLN A 119 -19.09 -9.01 -10.40
N ASN A 120 -19.74 -9.84 -9.59
CA ASN A 120 -21.09 -10.36 -9.82
C ASN A 120 -21.72 -10.58 -8.44
N LYS A 121 -22.77 -9.82 -8.14
CA LYS A 121 -23.47 -9.85 -6.84
C LYS A 121 -24.29 -11.13 -6.68
N GLN A 122 -24.80 -11.67 -7.78
CA GLN A 122 -25.64 -12.87 -7.78
C GLN A 122 -24.86 -14.12 -7.38
N SER A 123 -23.56 -14.16 -7.64
CA SER A 123 -22.68 -15.28 -7.24
C SER A 123 -22.05 -15.10 -5.86
N LEU A 124 -22.26 -13.95 -5.20
CA LEU A 124 -21.65 -13.65 -3.91
C LEU A 124 -22.32 -14.42 -2.78
N ASN A 125 -21.54 -15.25 -2.08
CA ASN A 125 -21.97 -15.85 -0.82
C ASN A 125 -21.82 -14.85 0.34
N ILE A 126 -22.91 -14.17 0.70
CA ILE A 126 -22.93 -13.17 1.78
C ILE A 126 -22.46 -13.76 3.12
N LYS A 127 -22.78 -15.01 3.43
CA LYS A 127 -22.36 -15.65 4.69
C LYS A 127 -20.84 -15.79 4.76
N SER A 128 -20.23 -16.29 3.68
CA SER A 128 -18.76 -16.44 3.60
C SER A 128 -18.07 -15.07 3.56
N ALA A 129 -18.61 -14.11 2.82
CA ALA A 129 -18.10 -12.74 2.79
C ALA A 129 -18.15 -12.09 4.18
N SER A 130 -19.26 -12.25 4.91
CA SER A 130 -19.44 -11.76 6.27
C SER A 130 -18.41 -12.34 7.24
N GLN A 131 -18.16 -13.66 7.16
CA GLN A 131 -17.14 -14.32 8.00
C GLN A 131 -15.73 -13.84 7.71
N LEU A 132 -15.41 -13.61 6.42
CA LEU A 132 -14.12 -13.06 6.01
C LEU A 132 -13.90 -11.66 6.58
N ILE A 133 -14.89 -10.77 6.43
CA ILE A 133 -14.82 -9.38 6.88
C ILE A 133 -14.76 -9.31 8.42
N ASP A 134 -15.57 -10.09 9.13
CA ASP A 134 -15.54 -10.18 10.60
C ASP A 134 -14.17 -10.67 11.11
N GLY A 135 -13.51 -11.56 10.35
CA GLY A 135 -12.15 -11.99 10.59
C GLY A 135 -11.13 -10.84 10.52
N TRP A 136 -11.26 -9.94 9.53
CA TRP A 136 -10.40 -8.76 9.43
C TRP A 136 -10.57 -7.84 10.64
N MET A 137 -11.82 -7.57 11.05
CA MET A 137 -12.12 -6.66 12.17
C MET A 137 -11.53 -7.13 13.50
N LYS A 138 -11.36 -8.45 13.68
CA LYS A 138 -10.72 -9.06 14.85
C LYS A 138 -9.20 -9.10 14.78
N ASP A 139 -8.61 -8.87 13.60
CA ASP A 139 -7.17 -8.94 13.41
C ASP A 139 -6.50 -7.60 13.71
N ASP A 140 -5.35 -7.66 14.38
CA ASP A 140 -4.53 -6.48 14.63
C ASP A 140 -3.42 -6.45 13.59
N TYR A 141 -3.78 -6.08 12.35
CA TYR A 141 -2.93 -6.18 11.17
C TYR A 141 -1.48 -5.72 11.41
N TRP A 142 -1.32 -4.55 12.05
CA TRP A 142 -0.04 -3.94 12.39
C TRP A 142 0.93 -4.89 13.11
N LYS A 143 0.40 -5.84 13.90
CA LYS A 143 1.23 -6.77 14.66
C LYS A 143 2.02 -7.66 13.74
N THR A 144 1.56 -8.01 12.54
CA THR A 144 2.21 -9.01 11.68
C THR A 144 3.66 -8.63 11.38
N TYR A 145 3.89 -7.42 10.86
CA TYR A 145 5.20 -6.91 10.47
C TYR A 145 5.66 -5.64 11.21
N VAL A 146 5.00 -5.34 12.34
CA VAL A 146 5.28 -4.17 13.19
C VAL A 146 5.03 -2.86 12.43
N GLU A 147 3.96 -2.81 11.62
CA GLU A 147 3.56 -1.64 10.86
C GLU A 147 2.75 -0.69 11.74
N LEU A 148 3.46 0.02 12.62
CA LEU A 148 2.87 0.80 13.70
C LEU A 148 1.98 1.96 13.21
N ASN A 149 2.13 2.39 11.96
CA ASN A 149 1.24 3.36 11.31
C ASN A 149 -0.23 2.90 11.31
N TYR A 150 -0.51 1.58 11.31
CA TYR A 150 -1.87 1.05 11.39
C TYR A 150 -2.39 0.85 12.83
N LYS A 151 -1.54 0.95 13.86
CA LYS A 151 -1.88 0.54 15.24
C LYS A 151 -3.01 1.34 15.88
N GLY A 152 -3.10 2.64 15.56
CA GLY A 152 -4.08 3.56 16.12
C GLY A 152 -5.36 3.73 15.29
N ILE A 153 -5.49 3.01 14.17
CA ILE A 153 -6.63 3.17 13.26
C ILE A 153 -7.88 2.62 13.92
N GLN A 154 -8.94 3.42 13.94
CA GLN A 154 -10.28 2.95 14.29
C GLN A 154 -10.82 2.10 13.15
N LYS A 155 -11.06 0.82 13.44
CA LYS A 155 -11.42 -0.16 12.41
C LYS A 155 -12.82 0.15 11.88
N LYS A 156 -12.93 0.27 10.55
CA LYS A 156 -14.17 0.42 9.80
C LYS A 156 -14.18 -0.52 8.61
N ILE A 157 -15.39 -0.88 8.20
CA ILE A 157 -15.68 -1.57 6.95
C ILE A 157 -16.16 -0.51 5.98
N ILE A 158 -15.52 -0.41 4.82
CA ILE A 158 -15.91 0.53 3.76
C ILE A 158 -16.35 -0.23 2.51
N GLY A 159 -17.37 0.27 1.83
CA GLY A 159 -17.79 -0.19 0.51
C GLY A 159 -17.57 0.89 -0.52
N GLU A 160 -16.83 0.58 -1.58
CA GLU A 160 -16.48 1.52 -2.64
C GLU A 160 -16.93 0.99 -4.01
N LYS A 161 -17.05 1.92 -4.96
CA LYS A 161 -17.29 1.60 -6.36
C LYS A 161 -16.17 0.73 -6.92
N TYR A 162 -16.56 -0.30 -7.66
CA TYR A 162 -15.62 -1.13 -8.42
C TYR A 162 -15.02 -0.29 -9.56
N ILE A 163 -13.69 -0.27 -9.65
CA ILE A 163 -12.96 0.43 -10.69
C ILE A 163 -12.78 -0.53 -11.87
N GLU A 164 -13.41 -0.22 -13.01
CA GLU A 164 -13.28 -0.99 -14.23
C GLU A 164 -11.89 -0.78 -14.87
N SER A 165 -11.38 -1.79 -15.56
CA SER A 165 -10.24 -1.63 -16.47
C SER A 165 -10.70 -1.83 -17.92
N ALA A 166 -9.95 -1.26 -18.87
CA ALA A 166 -10.23 -1.39 -20.30
C ALA A 166 -10.21 -2.86 -20.78
N ASN A 167 -9.50 -3.75 -20.08
CA ASN A 167 -9.23 -5.12 -20.53
C ASN A 167 -10.05 -6.18 -19.77
N GLY A 168 -11.04 -5.78 -18.98
CA GLY A 168 -11.86 -6.71 -18.18
C GLY A 168 -11.14 -7.35 -16.98
N HIS A 169 -9.88 -6.96 -16.75
CA HIS A 169 -9.07 -7.35 -15.59
C HIS A 169 -9.18 -6.30 -14.47
N GLY A 170 -8.51 -6.50 -13.33
CA GLY A 170 -8.37 -5.43 -12.33
C GLY A 170 -7.59 -4.23 -12.89
N PRO A 171 -7.80 -3.00 -12.38
CA PRO A 171 -7.04 -1.84 -12.83
C PRO A 171 -5.56 -1.99 -12.46
N GLU A 172 -4.68 -1.46 -13.32
CA GLU A 172 -3.25 -1.35 -13.04
C GLU A 172 -3.02 -0.33 -11.93
N ASP A 173 -2.11 -0.63 -11.00
CA ASP A 173 -1.74 0.32 -9.95
C ASP A 173 -0.49 1.10 -10.34
N TYR A 174 -0.61 2.42 -10.30
CA TYR A 174 0.49 3.35 -10.49
C TYR A 174 0.93 3.87 -9.12
N LYS A 175 2.07 3.39 -8.63
CA LYS A 175 2.50 3.62 -7.24
C LYS A 175 3.69 4.57 -7.21
N ILE A 176 3.44 5.84 -6.94
CA ILE A 176 4.43 6.91 -7.05
C ILE A 176 5.25 6.99 -5.76
N TYR A 177 6.55 6.76 -5.85
CA TYR A 177 7.48 6.89 -4.72
C TYR A 177 7.83 8.36 -4.54
N CYS A 178 7.48 8.93 -3.38
CA CYS A 178 7.69 10.34 -3.08
C CYS A 178 8.61 10.52 -1.88
N PHE A 179 9.60 11.40 -2.01
CA PHE A 179 10.57 11.71 -0.96
C PHE A 179 10.45 13.19 -0.62
N ARG A 180 10.02 13.52 0.61
CA ARG A 180 9.83 14.91 1.07
C ARG A 180 9.02 15.77 0.10
N GLY A 181 7.88 15.27 -0.35
CA GLY A 181 7.04 15.98 -1.31
C GLY A 181 7.49 15.93 -2.77
N VAL A 182 8.59 15.24 -3.09
CA VAL A 182 9.12 15.13 -4.45
C VAL A 182 8.86 13.73 -5.01
N PRO A 183 7.91 13.59 -5.96
CA PRO A 183 7.70 12.36 -6.71
C PRO A 183 8.94 12.01 -7.54
N TYR A 184 9.39 10.76 -7.46
CA TYR A 184 10.62 10.31 -8.11
C TYR A 184 10.36 9.32 -9.24
N CYS A 185 9.71 8.20 -8.92
CA CYS A 185 9.44 7.13 -9.87
C CYS A 185 8.09 6.48 -9.59
N THR A 186 7.58 5.79 -10.59
CA THR A 186 6.37 4.98 -10.51
C THR A 186 6.77 3.52 -10.41
N LEU A 187 6.21 2.79 -9.47
CA LEU A 187 6.11 1.35 -9.49
C LEU A 187 4.76 0.96 -10.11
N LEU A 188 4.78 0.49 -11.35
CA LEU A 188 3.64 -0.05 -12.06
C LEU A 188 3.42 -1.51 -11.65
N CYS A 189 2.21 -1.80 -11.16
CA CYS A 189 1.79 -3.17 -10.84
C CYS A 189 0.80 -3.66 -11.90
N VAL A 190 1.19 -4.69 -12.66
CA VAL A 190 0.34 -5.30 -13.69
C VAL A 190 -0.03 -6.73 -13.33
N GLY A 191 -1.16 -7.21 -13.87
CA GLY A 191 -1.59 -8.61 -13.75
C GLY A 191 -1.92 -9.04 -12.32
N ARG A 192 -2.45 -8.14 -11.49
CA ARG A 192 -2.76 -8.44 -10.08
C ARG A 192 -3.76 -9.58 -9.90
N ASP A 193 -4.70 -9.69 -10.82
CA ASP A 193 -5.76 -10.70 -10.84
C ASP A 193 -5.27 -12.09 -11.29
N THR A 194 -4.07 -12.19 -11.88
CA THR A 194 -3.48 -13.48 -12.28
C THR A 194 -2.95 -14.28 -11.08
N GLY A 195 -2.81 -13.64 -9.91
CA GLY A 195 -2.16 -14.21 -8.73
C GLY A 195 -0.63 -14.12 -8.75
N THR A 196 -0.02 -13.68 -9.86
CA THR A 196 1.41 -13.40 -9.98
C THR A 196 1.63 -11.99 -10.54
N PRO A 197 1.36 -10.94 -9.73
CA PRO A 197 1.58 -9.56 -10.15
C PRO A 197 3.03 -9.32 -10.53
N LYS A 198 3.23 -8.43 -11.51
CA LYS A 198 4.55 -7.97 -11.95
C LYS A 198 4.75 -6.51 -11.63
N TYR A 199 5.99 -6.16 -11.29
CA TYR A 199 6.37 -4.86 -10.75
C TYR A 199 7.46 -4.21 -11.60
N TYR A 200 7.09 -3.16 -12.32
CA TYR A 200 7.98 -2.44 -13.23
C TYR A 200 8.14 -0.99 -12.81
N PHE A 201 9.35 -0.44 -12.93
CA PHE A 201 9.61 0.94 -12.53
C PHE A 201 9.76 1.86 -13.74
N PHE A 202 9.24 3.08 -13.61
CA PHE A 202 9.34 4.13 -14.63
C PHE A 202 9.67 5.47 -13.96
N ASP A 203 10.39 6.35 -14.66
CA ASP A 203 10.55 7.73 -14.23
C ASP A 203 9.34 8.61 -14.62
N LYS A 204 9.43 9.92 -14.32
CA LYS A 204 8.39 10.90 -14.66
C LYS A 204 8.10 11.02 -16.16
N ASP A 205 9.08 10.72 -17.01
CA ASP A 205 8.97 10.81 -18.46
C ASP A 205 8.54 9.46 -19.07
N PHE A 206 8.09 8.53 -18.21
CA PHE A 206 7.70 7.15 -18.54
C PHE A 206 8.84 6.32 -19.12
N LYS A 207 10.09 6.64 -18.78
CA LYS A 207 11.24 5.83 -19.16
C LYS A 207 11.43 4.69 -18.18
N PHE A 208 11.58 3.47 -18.70
CA PHE A 208 11.78 2.27 -17.91
C PHE A 208 13.05 2.34 -17.04
N LEU A 209 12.92 1.91 -15.78
CA LEU A 209 13.97 1.81 -14.79
C LEU A 209 14.08 0.35 -14.34
N CYS A 210 15.22 -0.28 -14.60
CA CYS A 210 15.44 -1.67 -14.18
C CYS A 210 15.80 -1.71 -12.69
N TYR A 211 14.79 -1.69 -11.83
CA TYR A 211 14.91 -1.55 -10.39
C TYR A 211 14.48 -2.79 -9.58
N SER A 212 13.81 -3.76 -10.21
CA SER A 212 13.28 -4.99 -9.58
C SER A 212 13.77 -6.26 -10.29
N GLU A 213 13.68 -7.41 -9.63
CA GLU A 213 13.97 -8.72 -10.25
C GLU A 213 13.10 -8.98 -11.49
N ASP A 214 11.84 -8.50 -11.51
CA ASP A 214 10.95 -8.62 -12.67
C ASP A 214 11.51 -7.92 -13.93
N CYS A 215 12.35 -6.88 -13.79
CA CYS A 215 12.96 -6.23 -14.95
C CYS A 215 14.00 -7.12 -15.65
N LEU A 216 14.63 -8.05 -14.92
CA LEU A 216 15.68 -8.93 -15.44
C LEU A 216 15.13 -10.01 -16.39
N ALA A 217 13.82 -10.27 -16.32
CA ALA A 217 13.15 -11.22 -17.18
C ALA A 217 12.65 -10.60 -18.50
N LEU A 218 12.71 -9.28 -18.67
CA LEU A 218 12.20 -8.59 -19.86
C LEU A 218 13.24 -8.47 -20.96
N SER A 219 12.79 -8.71 -22.19
CA SER A 219 13.50 -8.34 -23.41
C SER A 219 13.35 -6.85 -23.73
N GLN A 220 14.21 -6.32 -24.60
CA GLN A 220 14.11 -4.93 -25.06
C GLN A 220 12.81 -4.66 -25.83
N GLU A 221 12.29 -5.66 -26.55
CA GLU A 221 11.02 -5.56 -27.27
C GLU A 221 9.85 -5.38 -26.30
N GLU A 222 9.81 -6.17 -25.22
CA GLU A 222 8.79 -6.03 -24.17
C GLU A 222 8.89 -4.69 -23.43
N ILE A 223 10.12 -4.21 -23.15
CA ILE A 223 10.32 -2.88 -22.57
C ILE A 223 9.77 -1.78 -23.50
N ASN A 224 10.00 -1.91 -24.81
CA ASN A 224 9.50 -0.95 -25.80
C ASN A 224 7.98 -1.03 -26.02
N ALA A 225 7.34 -2.11 -25.60
CA ALA A 225 5.89 -2.29 -25.71
C ALA A 225 5.10 -1.54 -24.63
N PHE A 226 5.75 -1.07 -23.56
CA PHE A 226 5.09 -0.22 -22.57
C PHE A 226 4.68 1.12 -23.19
N VAL A 227 3.40 1.46 -23.04
CA VAL A 227 2.83 2.71 -23.53
C VAL A 227 2.52 3.62 -22.35
N LYS A 228 3.01 4.86 -22.41
CA LYS A 228 2.67 5.88 -21.42
C LYS A 228 1.15 6.11 -21.44
N PRO A 229 0.43 5.87 -20.33
CA PRO A 229 -1.01 6.07 -20.32
C PRO A 229 -1.32 7.57 -20.31
N GLU A 230 -2.48 7.92 -20.87
CA GLU A 230 -3.07 9.25 -20.69
C GLU A 230 -3.32 9.51 -19.20
N GLY A 231 -2.98 10.71 -18.72
CA GLY A 231 -3.08 11.05 -17.29
C GLY A 231 -1.84 10.74 -16.46
N TYR A 232 -0.77 10.17 -17.04
CA TYR A 232 0.43 9.79 -16.27
C TYR A 232 1.14 10.98 -15.63
N ASP A 233 1.20 12.13 -16.31
CA ASP A 233 1.93 13.30 -15.81
C ASP A 233 1.20 13.91 -14.60
N GLU A 234 -0.11 13.94 -14.64
CA GLU A 234 -0.99 14.40 -13.58
C GLU A 234 -0.86 13.54 -12.31
N LEU A 235 -0.50 12.25 -12.42
CA LEU A 235 -0.18 11.42 -11.24
C LEU A 235 0.93 12.05 -10.39
N PHE A 236 1.96 12.62 -11.04
CA PHE A 236 3.09 13.25 -10.35
C PHE A 236 2.65 14.57 -9.70
N GLU A 237 1.75 15.33 -10.32
CA GLU A 237 1.21 16.56 -9.74
C GLU A 237 0.41 16.28 -8.45
N TYR A 238 -0.49 15.28 -8.49
CA TYR A 238 -1.21 14.84 -7.30
C TYR A 238 -0.26 14.28 -6.24
N ALA A 239 0.67 13.42 -6.64
CA ALA A 239 1.63 12.82 -5.74
C ALA A 239 2.45 13.89 -5.00
N ALA A 240 2.89 14.96 -5.67
CA ALA A 240 3.62 16.06 -5.04
C ALA A 240 2.79 16.75 -3.95
N ARG A 241 1.53 17.09 -4.24
CA ARG A 241 0.62 17.74 -3.28
C ARG A 241 0.32 16.85 -2.07
N LEU A 242 0.07 15.57 -2.31
CA LEU A 242 -0.34 14.61 -1.27
C LEU A 242 0.83 14.14 -0.41
N SER A 243 2.06 14.13 -0.94
CA SER A 243 3.26 13.65 -0.24
C SER A 243 4.04 14.72 0.53
N ALA A 244 3.74 16.01 0.30
CA ALA A 244 4.48 17.14 0.85
C ALA A 244 4.85 17.07 2.36
N PRO A 245 3.97 16.58 3.26
CA PRO A 245 4.28 16.55 4.70
C PRO A 245 5.19 15.40 5.15
N PHE A 246 5.55 14.45 4.28
CA PHE A 246 6.15 13.17 4.69
C PHE A 246 7.57 13.00 4.19
N GLU A 247 8.45 12.46 5.04
CA GLU A 247 9.82 12.08 4.64
C GLU A 247 9.81 11.11 3.46
N PHE A 248 8.91 10.13 3.53
CA PHE A 248 8.53 9.27 2.42
C PHE A 248 7.06 8.86 2.48
N VAL A 249 6.40 8.85 1.33
CA VAL A 249 5.15 8.12 1.16
C VAL A 249 5.07 7.62 -0.27
N ARG A 250 4.50 6.43 -0.46
CA ARG A 250 4.09 5.95 -1.76
C ARG A 250 2.64 6.34 -1.98
N VAL A 251 2.36 7.04 -3.08
CA VAL A 251 1.01 7.46 -3.44
C VAL A 251 0.51 6.55 -4.54
N ASP A 252 -0.51 5.77 -4.24
CA ASP A 252 -1.05 4.76 -5.15
C ASP A 252 -2.26 5.34 -5.90
N PHE A 253 -2.29 5.17 -7.22
CA PHE A 253 -3.37 5.60 -8.10
C PHE A 253 -3.81 4.48 -9.04
N TYR A 254 -4.99 4.68 -9.61
CA TYR A 254 -5.49 3.97 -10.78
C TYR A 254 -5.75 4.99 -11.89
N ILE A 255 -5.63 4.54 -13.14
CA ILE A 255 -6.13 5.26 -14.31
C ILE A 255 -7.25 4.41 -14.91
N SER A 256 -8.46 4.95 -14.98
CA SER A 256 -9.62 4.27 -15.56
C SER A 256 -10.38 5.22 -16.48
N GLN A 257 -10.48 4.87 -17.76
CA GLN A 257 -11.17 5.69 -18.78
C GLN A 257 -10.68 7.15 -18.82
N GLY A 258 -9.36 7.36 -18.69
CA GLY A 258 -8.74 8.68 -18.66
C GLY A 258 -8.91 9.45 -17.34
N GLN A 259 -9.59 8.86 -16.34
CA GLN A 259 -9.77 9.46 -15.02
C GLN A 259 -8.77 8.89 -14.02
N ILE A 260 -8.16 9.78 -13.24
CA ILE A 260 -7.26 9.42 -12.14
C ILE A 260 -8.09 9.16 -10.90
N ILE A 261 -7.83 8.03 -10.25
CA ILE A 261 -8.50 7.63 -9.03
C ILE A 261 -7.45 7.35 -7.96
N PHE A 262 -7.57 7.99 -6.81
CA PHE A 262 -6.76 7.75 -5.63
C PHE A 262 -6.98 6.33 -5.10
N GLY A 263 -5.88 5.61 -4.84
CA GLY A 263 -5.86 4.29 -4.23
C GLY A 263 -5.59 4.34 -2.73
N GLU A 264 -4.35 4.65 -2.35
CA GLU A 264 -3.94 4.76 -0.94
C GLU A 264 -2.64 5.59 -0.75
N LEU A 265 -2.37 5.99 0.49
CA LEU A 265 -1.05 6.47 0.93
C LEU A 265 -0.37 5.35 1.72
N THR A 266 0.72 4.81 1.18
CA THR A 266 1.47 3.70 1.80
C THR A 266 2.78 4.20 2.40
N PHE A 267 2.89 4.12 3.73
CA PHE A 267 4.07 4.62 4.47
C PHE A 267 5.16 3.57 4.67
N THR A 268 4.79 2.30 4.66
CA THR A 268 5.69 1.17 4.91
C THR A 268 5.56 0.12 3.79
N PRO A 269 5.90 0.45 2.54
CA PRO A 269 5.80 -0.49 1.43
C PRO A 269 6.57 -1.77 1.74
N SER A 270 5.94 -2.92 1.46
CA SER A 270 6.46 -4.26 1.78
C SER A 270 6.87 -4.43 3.25
N ALA A 271 6.31 -3.62 4.16
CA ALA A 271 6.71 -3.48 5.55
C ALA A 271 8.22 -3.16 5.78
N GLY A 272 8.91 -2.61 4.79
CA GLY A 272 10.38 -2.43 4.81
C GLY A 272 11.14 -3.75 4.63
N LEU A 273 10.55 -4.70 3.90
CA LEU A 273 11.10 -6.03 3.63
C LEU A 273 11.01 -6.36 2.13
N ASP A 274 11.19 -5.36 1.28
CA ASP A 274 11.17 -5.53 -0.17
C ASP A 274 12.44 -6.26 -0.62
N THR A 275 12.29 -7.54 -0.93
CA THR A 275 13.35 -8.40 -1.46
C THR A 275 13.34 -8.46 -2.98
N ASP A 276 12.35 -7.86 -3.64
CA ASP A 276 12.16 -7.92 -5.08
C ASP A 276 12.86 -6.73 -5.78
N ILE A 277 13.21 -5.68 -5.05
CA ILE A 277 14.09 -4.63 -5.56
C ILE A 277 15.54 -5.09 -5.62
N LEU A 278 16.25 -4.69 -6.67
CA LEU A 278 17.66 -5.03 -6.84
C LEU A 278 18.51 -4.38 -5.73
N PRO A 279 19.61 -5.01 -5.27
CA PRO A 279 20.47 -4.43 -4.23
C PRO A 279 20.99 -3.01 -4.56
N PRO A 280 21.38 -2.67 -5.80
CA PRO A 280 21.72 -1.29 -6.16
C PRO A 280 20.55 -0.31 -6.00
N THR A 281 19.32 -0.75 -6.25
CA THR A 281 18.09 0.04 -6.05
C THR A 281 17.86 0.32 -4.57
N ASP A 282 18.00 -0.69 -3.70
CA ASP A 282 17.86 -0.55 -2.24
C ASP A 282 18.84 0.52 -1.71
N VAL A 283 20.07 0.56 -2.24
CA VAL A 283 21.05 1.60 -1.91
C VAL A 283 20.67 2.97 -2.50
N LEU A 284 20.25 3.02 -3.77
CA LEU A 284 19.87 4.26 -4.46
C LEU A 284 18.73 4.97 -3.74
N LEU A 285 17.60 4.29 -3.52
CA LEU A 285 16.43 4.83 -2.83
C LEU A 285 16.80 5.18 -1.37
N GLY A 286 17.68 4.38 -0.75
CA GLY A 286 18.24 4.69 0.56
C GLY A 286 18.92 6.05 0.60
N LYS A 287 19.73 6.41 -0.39
CA LYS A 287 20.41 7.72 -0.45
C LYS A 287 19.43 8.91 -0.57
N MET A 288 18.29 8.71 -1.23
CA MET A 288 17.27 9.76 -1.42
C MET A 288 16.50 10.08 -0.14
N LEU A 289 16.30 9.07 0.71
CA LEU A 289 15.63 9.22 2.00
C LEU A 289 16.62 9.68 3.08
N THR A 290 16.72 10.98 3.27
CA THR A 290 17.44 11.57 4.40
C THR A 290 16.53 11.56 5.62
N LEU A 291 16.96 10.89 6.69
CA LEU A 291 16.24 10.90 7.96
C LEU A 291 16.67 12.14 8.74
N GLN A 292 15.72 12.86 9.34
CA GLN A 292 16.05 13.96 10.24
C GLN A 292 16.73 13.38 11.48
N GLN A 293 17.89 13.92 11.86
CA GLN A 293 18.47 13.64 13.16
C GLN A 293 17.73 14.51 14.17
N HIS A 294 16.90 13.87 15.00
CA HIS A 294 16.30 14.50 16.17
C HIS A 294 17.27 14.49 17.36
#